data_AF-A0A5P5ZLN1-F1
#
_entry.id   AF-A0A5P5ZLN1-F1
#
_cell.length_a   1.000
_cell.length_b   1.000
_cell.length_c   1.000
_cell.angle_alpha   90.00
_cell.angle_beta   90.00
_cell.angle_gamma   90.00
#
_symmetry.space_group_name_H-M   'P 1'
#
loop_
_entity.id
_entity.type
_entity.pdbx_description
1 polymer ?
#
loop_
_entity_poly.entity_id
_entity_poly.type
_entity_poly.pdbx_seq_one_letter_code
_entity_poly.pdbx_strand_id
1 'polypeptide(L)'
;MKKIFTTVSIFCGLISAFAQNYTPSKTKNERKADYSVSVKSAEVDNIDWKSIKDFFADKKENDSVKISVRVIEPQMTNLKTEKKYTTQGIVKNINELISVLKNMLK
;
A
#
# COMPACT_ATOMS: atom_id res chain seq x y z
N MET A 1 4.66 -29.61 64.60
CA MET A 1 6.11 -29.27 64.67
C MET A 1 6.47 -28.49 63.41
N LYS A 2 7.18 -27.35 63.59
CA LYS A 2 8.24 -26.75 62.73
C LYS A 2 8.06 -26.85 61.19
N LYS A 3 8.13 -25.81 60.35
CA LYS A 3 8.53 -24.39 60.42
C LYS A 3 8.05 -23.72 59.12
N ILE A 4 7.52 -22.51 59.26
CA ILE A 4 7.53 -21.31 58.38
C ILE A 4 8.58 -21.31 57.26
N PHE A 5 8.23 -20.82 56.06
CA PHE A 5 8.94 -19.75 55.31
C PHE A 5 7.95 -19.19 54.24
N THR A 6 7.47 -17.94 54.31
CA THR A 6 7.99 -16.72 53.61
C THR A 6 7.85 -16.86 52.08
N THR A 7 7.27 -15.96 51.27
CA THR A 7 7.29 -14.50 51.28
C THR A 7 6.23 -13.96 50.30
N VAL A 8 5.57 -12.86 50.66
CA VAL A 8 4.76 -12.02 49.78
C VAL A 8 5.65 -11.28 48.77
N SER A 9 5.28 -11.30 47.49
CA SER A 9 5.58 -10.17 46.58
C SER A 9 4.54 -10.11 45.48
N ILE A 10 3.56 -9.25 45.74
CA ILE A 10 2.73 -8.60 44.73
C ILE A 10 3.66 -7.71 43.92
N PHE A 11 3.95 -8.09 42.67
CA PHE A 11 4.48 -7.16 41.69
C PHE A 11 3.34 -6.74 40.78
N CYS A 12 2.67 -5.66 41.18
CA CYS A 12 1.83 -4.83 40.32
C CYS A 12 2.70 -4.26 39.19
N GLY A 13 2.85 -5.03 38.12
CA GLY A 13 3.27 -4.50 36.83
C GLY A 13 2.07 -3.85 36.16
N LEU A 14 1.87 -2.56 36.45
CA LEU A 14 1.04 -1.66 35.68
C LEU A 14 1.48 -1.77 34.21
N ILE A 15 0.75 -2.54 33.40
CA ILE A 15 0.80 -2.33 31.95
C ILE A 15 0.02 -1.04 31.75
N SER A 16 0.75 0.06 31.84
CA SER A 16 0.28 1.40 31.56
C SER A 16 -0.55 1.33 30.30
N ALA A 17 -1.81 1.70 30.45
CA ALA A 17 -2.69 2.05 29.37
C ALA A 17 -1.96 3.07 28.49
N PHE A 18 -1.31 2.60 27.43
CA PHE A 18 -1.32 3.34 26.18
C PHE A 18 -2.75 3.20 25.64
N ALA A 19 -3.68 3.87 26.32
CA ALA A 19 -4.75 4.56 25.65
C ALA A 19 -4.02 5.52 24.71
N GLN A 20 -3.64 5.02 23.54
CA GLN A 20 -3.32 5.87 22.42
C GLN A 20 -4.56 6.73 22.29
N ASN A 21 -4.43 8.00 22.70
CA ASN A 21 -5.28 9.08 22.23
C ASN A 21 -5.04 9.16 20.72
N TYR A 22 -5.50 8.13 20.01
CA TYR A 22 -5.92 8.25 18.64
C TYR A 22 -7.18 9.08 18.78
N THR A 23 -7.02 10.39 18.81
CA THR A 23 -8.04 11.23 18.21
C THR A 23 -8.20 10.60 16.82
N PRO A 24 -9.36 10.01 16.46
CA PRO A 24 -9.65 9.89 15.05
C PRO A 24 -9.71 11.36 14.60
N SER A 25 -8.55 11.89 14.16
CA SER A 25 -8.52 12.92 13.14
C SER A 25 -9.61 12.48 12.21
N LYS A 26 -10.69 13.26 12.10
CA LYS A 26 -11.79 12.95 11.22
C LYS A 26 -11.14 12.70 9.88
N THR A 27 -10.89 11.42 9.57
CA THR A 27 -10.26 11.03 8.34
C THR A 27 -11.32 11.41 7.36
N LYS A 28 -11.14 12.61 6.81
CA LYS A 28 -11.82 13.06 5.62
C LYS A 28 -11.74 11.84 4.75
N ASN A 29 -12.90 11.24 4.50
CA ASN A 29 -13.03 9.96 3.85
C ASN A 29 -12.59 10.22 2.41
N GLU A 30 -11.27 10.37 2.22
CA GLU A 30 -10.63 10.55 0.95
C GLU A 30 -10.90 9.24 0.26
N ARG A 31 -11.78 9.32 -0.74
CA ARG A 31 -12.15 8.16 -1.54
C ARG A 31 -10.87 7.69 -2.20
N LYS A 32 -10.26 6.65 -1.64
CA LYS A 32 -9.06 6.03 -2.19
C LYS A 32 -9.48 5.25 -3.42
N ALA A 33 -8.95 5.63 -4.58
CA ALA A 33 -9.15 4.91 -5.82
C ALA A 33 -7.84 4.18 -6.16
N ASP A 34 -7.90 2.85 -6.13
CA ASP A 34 -6.75 1.98 -6.40
C ASP A 34 -6.92 1.33 -7.78
N TYR A 35 -5.89 1.47 -8.63
CA TYR A 35 -5.82 0.83 -9.94
C TYR A 35 -4.58 -0.06 -10.02
N SER A 36 -4.74 -1.29 -10.51
CA SER A 36 -3.64 -2.26 -10.63
C SER A 36 -3.68 -2.97 -11.97
N VAL A 37 -2.53 -3.01 -12.65
CA VAL A 37 -2.33 -3.73 -13.91
C VAL A 37 -1.29 -4.82 -13.68
N SER A 38 -1.50 -5.98 -14.31
CA SER A 38 -0.49 -7.04 -14.38
C SER A 38 -0.19 -7.33 -15.84
N VAL A 39 1.09 -7.30 -16.21
CA VAL A 39 1.57 -7.57 -17.57
C VAL A 39 2.76 -8.51 -17.54
N LYS A 40 3.00 -9.22 -18.65
CA LYS A 40 4.26 -9.92 -18.84
C LYS A 40 5.37 -8.92 -19.13
N SER A 41 6.62 -9.28 -18.83
CA SER A 41 7.79 -8.44 -19.13
C SER A 41 7.87 -8.02 -20.61
N ALA A 42 7.54 -8.92 -21.54
CA ALA A 42 7.49 -8.62 -22.97
C ALA A 42 6.36 -7.66 -23.40
N GLU A 43 5.41 -7.37 -22.52
CA GLU A 43 4.22 -6.54 -22.79
C GLU A 43 4.24 -5.22 -22.02
N VAL A 44 5.34 -4.89 -21.33
CA VAL A 44 5.46 -3.67 -20.52
C VAL A 44 5.27 -2.41 -21.38
N ASP A 45 5.79 -2.39 -22.60
CA ASP A 45 5.62 -1.28 -23.54
C ASP A 45 4.19 -1.16 -24.09
N ASN A 46 3.39 -2.23 -23.97
CA ASN A 46 2.01 -2.29 -24.45
C ASN A 46 0.97 -1.93 -23.36
N ILE A 47 1.40 -1.48 -22.17
CA ILE A 47 0.48 -1.02 -21.13
C ILE A 47 -0.39 0.12 -21.68
N ASP A 48 -1.71 -0.05 -21.62
CA ASP A 48 -2.66 1.00 -22.01
C ASP A 48 -2.75 2.08 -20.93
N TRP A 49 -1.86 3.06 -21.02
CA TRP A 49 -1.83 4.23 -20.13
C TRP A 49 -3.07 5.12 -20.23
N LYS A 50 -3.84 5.02 -21.31
CA LYS A 50 -5.09 5.78 -21.47
C LYS A 50 -6.18 5.19 -20.60
N SER A 51 -6.30 3.86 -20.56
CA SER A 51 -7.25 3.17 -19.68
C SER A 51 -7.09 3.56 -18.20
N ILE A 52 -5.85 3.83 -17.76
CA ILE A 52 -5.56 4.30 -16.41
C ILE A 52 -6.18 5.69 -16.18
N LYS A 53 -6.03 6.61 -17.15
CA LYS A 53 -6.61 7.96 -17.05
C LYS A 53 -8.14 7.89 -17.05
N ASP A 54 -8.70 7.07 -17.94
CA ASP A 54 -10.15 6.90 -18.09
C ASP A 54 -10.76 6.33 -16.80
N PHE A 55 -10.07 5.41 -16.10
CA PHE A 55 -10.52 4.87 -14.80
C PHE A 55 -10.65 5.94 -13.70
N PHE A 56 -9.83 7.00 -13.75
CA PHE A 56 -9.88 8.10 -12.76
C PHE A 56 -10.65 9.32 -13.26
N ALA A 57 -11.22 9.31 -14.48
CA ALA A 57 -11.86 10.46 -15.08
C ALA A 57 -13.14 10.92 -14.34
N ASP A 58 -13.82 10.00 -13.65
CA ASP A 58 -15.02 10.27 -12.84
C ASP A 58 -14.69 10.58 -11.36
N LYS A 59 -13.41 10.60 -10.99
CA LYS A 59 -12.95 10.82 -9.61
C LYS A 59 -12.69 12.30 -9.37
N LYS A 60 -12.80 12.74 -8.10
CA LYS A 60 -12.56 14.15 -7.78
C LYS A 60 -11.08 14.44 -7.88
N GLU A 61 -10.72 15.64 -8.33
CA GLU A 61 -9.32 16.05 -8.54
C GLU A 61 -8.41 15.85 -7.31
N ASN A 62 -8.98 16.01 -6.10
CA ASN A 62 -8.29 15.86 -4.83
C ASN A 62 -8.43 14.47 -4.19
N ASP A 63 -9.07 13.51 -4.87
CA ASP A 63 -9.16 12.14 -4.38
C ASP A 63 -7.76 11.49 -4.43
N SER A 64 -7.44 10.74 -3.38
CA SER A 64 -6.18 10.00 -3.30
C SER A 64 -6.24 8.81 -4.25
N VAL A 65 -5.20 8.66 -5.07
CA VAL A 65 -5.08 7.56 -6.04
C VAL A 65 -3.82 6.75 -5.80
N LYS A 66 -3.90 5.47 -6.14
CA LYS A 66 -2.76 4.55 -6.15
C LYS A 66 -2.78 3.77 -7.45
N ILE A 67 -1.63 3.73 -8.13
CA ILE A 67 -1.45 2.99 -9.38
C ILE A 67 -0.36 1.95 -9.16
N SER A 68 -0.66 0.68 -9.45
CA SER A 68 0.29 -0.42 -9.34
C SER A 68 0.47 -1.13 -10.68
N VAL A 69 1.71 -1.40 -11.07
CA VAL A 69 2.03 -2.24 -12.22
C VAL A 69 2.82 -3.45 -11.73
N ARG A 70 2.30 -4.65 -11.99
CA ARG A 70 2.98 -5.91 -11.72
C ARG A 70 3.54 -6.44 -13.03
N VAL A 71 4.85 -6.61 -13.09
CA VAL A 71 5.56 -7.22 -14.23
C VAL A 71 5.89 -8.65 -13.89
N ILE A 72 5.42 -9.57 -14.71
CA ILE A 72 5.64 -11.01 -14.56
C ILE A 72 6.71 -11.44 -15.56
N GLU A 73 7.86 -11.87 -15.06
CA GLU A 73 8.94 -12.46 -15.84
C GLU A 73 8.77 -13.98 -15.87
N PRO A 74 8.51 -14.58 -17.06
CA PRO A 74 8.50 -16.03 -17.18
C PRO A 74 9.93 -16.57 -17.06
N GLN A 75 10.17 -17.51 -16.14
CA GLN A 75 11.41 -18.31 -16.17
C GLN A 75 11.18 -19.64 -16.86
N MET A 76 12.27 -20.26 -17.34
CA MET A 76 12.24 -21.58 -18.00
C MET A 76 11.87 -22.72 -17.04
N THR A 77 12.21 -22.58 -15.76
CA THR A 77 11.67 -23.42 -14.69
C THR A 77 10.39 -22.77 -14.18
N ASN A 78 9.42 -23.53 -13.65
CA ASN A 78 8.09 -23.06 -13.20
C ASN A 78 8.08 -21.92 -12.15
N LEU A 79 9.21 -21.29 -11.86
CA LEU A 79 9.36 -20.10 -11.04
C LEU A 79 8.96 -18.85 -11.84
N LYS A 80 8.01 -18.09 -11.32
CA LYS A 80 7.67 -16.76 -11.85
C LYS A 80 8.37 -15.73 -10.99
N THR A 81 9.11 -14.82 -11.62
CA THR A 81 9.61 -13.64 -10.92
C THR A 81 8.63 -12.50 -11.15
N GLU A 82 8.15 -11.91 -10.06
CA GLU A 82 7.21 -10.79 -10.11
C GLU A 82 7.88 -9.54 -9.56
N LYS A 83 7.86 -8.45 -10.35
CA LYS A 83 8.27 -7.12 -9.89
C LYS A 83 7.04 -6.24 -9.79
N LYS A 84 6.88 -5.55 -8.67
CA LYS A 84 5.75 -4.64 -8.44
C LYS A 84 6.25 -3.21 -8.33
N TYR A 85 5.72 -2.35 -9.18
CA TYR A 85 5.94 -0.91 -9.18
C TYR A 85 4.67 -0.22 -8.71
N THR A 86 4.78 0.79 -7.87
CA THR A 86 3.61 1.48 -7.29
C THR A 86 3.91 2.94 -7.10
N THR A 87 2.94 3.78 -7.46
CA THR A 87 2.95 5.22 -7.19
C THR A 87 1.61 5.63 -6.57
N GLN A 88 1.60 6.73 -5.83
CA GLN A 88 0.43 7.25 -5.15
C GLN A 88 0.45 8.78 -5.15
N GLY A 89 -0.73 9.39 -5.15
CA GLY A 89 -0.88 10.84 -5.16
C GLY A 89 -2.35 11.25 -5.23
N ILE A 90 -2.64 12.31 -5.97
CA ILE A 90 -4.00 12.82 -6.21
C ILE A 90 -4.36 12.73 -7.70
N VAL A 91 -5.66 12.64 -8.01
CA VAL A 91 -6.18 12.57 -9.39
C VAL A 91 -5.63 13.70 -10.27
N LYS A 92 -5.54 14.92 -9.75
CA LYS A 92 -4.98 16.08 -10.48
C LYS A 92 -3.59 15.82 -11.07
N ASN A 93 -2.78 15.01 -10.40
CA ASN A 93 -1.40 14.71 -10.79
C ASN A 93 -1.28 13.39 -11.56
N ILE A 94 -2.38 12.82 -12.06
CA ILE A 94 -2.38 11.50 -12.71
C ILE A 94 -1.36 11.36 -13.84
N ASN A 95 -1.15 12.41 -14.63
CA ASN A 95 -0.17 12.41 -15.72
C ASN A 95 1.27 12.29 -15.20
N GLU A 96 1.59 12.98 -14.10
CA GLU A 96 2.90 12.90 -13.45
C GLU A 96 3.11 11.52 -12.84
N LEU A 97 2.10 10.98 -12.15
CA LEU A 97 2.13 9.63 -11.58
C LEU A 97 2.38 8.56 -12.66
N ILE A 98 1.71 8.68 -13.82
CA ILE A 98 1.95 7.82 -14.98
C ILE A 98 3.39 7.97 -15.49
N SER A 99 3.92 9.19 -15.57
CA SER A 99 5.31 9.43 -16.01
C SER A 99 6.32 8.79 -15.07
N VAL A 100 6.11 8.90 -13.76
CA VAL A 100 6.95 8.24 -12.74
C VAL A 100 6.91 6.72 -12.92
N LEU A 101 5.73 6.13 -13.09
CA LEU A 101 5.59 4.69 -13.33
C LEU A 101 6.29 4.25 -14.62
N LYS A 102 6.13 4.99 -15.72
CA LYS A 102 6.84 4.72 -16.97
C LYS A 102 8.36 4.75 -16.79
N ASN A 103 8.88 5.67 -15.98
CA ASN A 103 10.30 5.74 -15.70
C ASN A 103 10.79 4.60 -14.81
N MET A 104 9.97 4.11 -13.88
CA MET A 104 10.28 2.94 -13.05
C MET A 104 10.29 1.62 -13.82
N LEU A 105 9.57 1.56 -14.95
CA LEU A 105 9.43 0.38 -15.81
C LEU A 105 10.50 0.30 -16.91
N LYS A 106 11.30 1.35 -17.09
CA LYS A 106 12.48 1.37 -17.98
C LYS A 106 13.69 0.72 -17.30
#